data_AF-A0A2V1NS50-F1
#
_entry.id   AF-A0A2V1NS50-F1
#
_cell.length_a   1.000
_cell.length_b   1.000
_cell.length_c   1.000
_cell.angle_alpha   90.00
_cell.angle_beta   90.00
_cell.angle_gamma   90.00
#
_symmetry.space_group_name_H-M   'P 1'
#
loop_
_entity.id
_entity.type
_entity.pdbx_description
1 polymer ?
#
loop_
_entity_poly.entity_id
_entity_poly.type
_entity_poly.pdbx_seq_one_letter_code
_entity_poly.pdbx_strand_id
1 'polypeptide(L)'
;MAKWTPQHEAPEPLEGPVVATITGGTILWFVLFLAQLPFYGWYDEHGHLWWVWTCLAGAGLGLFGIWFVRRRDAAIKRDAALKASEAP
;
A
#
# COMPACT_ATOMS: atom_id res chain seq x y z
N MET A 1 -18.70 -35.51 -6.19
CA MET A 1 -17.96 -34.26 -5.88
C MET A 1 -16.74 -34.21 -6.78
N ALA A 2 -16.80 -33.47 -7.89
CA ALA A 2 -15.69 -33.39 -8.84
C ALA A 2 -14.60 -32.47 -8.28
N LYS A 3 -13.42 -33.03 -8.09
CA LYS A 3 -12.19 -32.38 -7.61
C LYS A 3 -11.70 -31.39 -8.68
N TRP A 4 -11.79 -30.09 -8.38
CA TRP A 4 -11.22 -29.03 -9.22
C TRP A 4 -9.70 -29.23 -9.31
N THR A 5 -9.20 -29.42 -10.53
CA THR A 5 -7.78 -29.56 -10.84
C THR A 5 -7.33 -28.27 -11.54
N PRO A 6 -6.47 -27.45 -10.92
CA PRO A 6 -5.98 -26.22 -11.54
C PRO A 6 -5.21 -26.55 -12.83
N GLN A 7 -5.65 -25.99 -13.96
CA GLN A 7 -5.10 -26.23 -15.31
C GLN A 7 -3.95 -25.25 -15.68
N HIS A 8 -3.57 -24.36 -14.76
CA HIS A 8 -2.47 -23.43 -14.93
C HIS A 8 -1.48 -23.61 -13.80
N GLU A 9 -0.20 -23.80 -14.14
CA GLU A 9 0.90 -23.69 -13.21
C GLU A 9 0.87 -22.27 -12.63
N ALA A 10 1.01 -22.13 -11.30
CA ALA A 10 0.94 -20.82 -10.67
C ALA A 10 2.00 -19.92 -11.33
N PRO A 11 1.61 -18.78 -11.93
CA PRO A 11 2.58 -17.87 -12.52
C PRO A 11 3.60 -17.47 -11.45
N GLU A 12 4.86 -17.29 -11.86
CA GLU A 12 5.91 -16.89 -10.92
C GLU A 12 5.44 -15.70 -10.07
N PRO A 13 5.79 -15.66 -8.77
CA PRO A 13 5.38 -14.58 -7.89
C PRO A 13 5.69 -13.25 -8.56
N LEU A 14 4.64 -12.46 -8.83
CA LEU A 14 4.78 -11.10 -9.33
C LEU A 14 5.53 -10.29 -8.26
N GLU A 15 6.85 -10.24 -8.37
CA GLU A 15 7.74 -9.38 -7.59
C GLU A 15 7.63 -7.95 -8.09
N GLY A 16 6.41 -7.41 -8.09
CA GLY A 16 6.18 -5.99 -8.32
C GLY A 16 6.75 -5.18 -7.15
N PRO A 17 7.19 -3.93 -7.36
CA PRO A 17 7.72 -3.08 -6.30
C PRO A 17 6.60 -2.63 -5.35
N VAL A 18 6.12 -3.53 -4.48
CA VAL A 18 4.98 -3.32 -3.57
C VAL A 18 5.20 -2.09 -2.69
N VAL A 19 6.42 -1.88 -2.22
CA VAL A 19 6.80 -0.68 -1.45
C VAL A 19 6.56 0.59 -2.27
N ALA A 20 6.98 0.60 -3.53
CA ALA A 20 6.82 1.76 -4.40
C ALA A 20 5.35 2.03 -4.71
N THR A 21 4.54 1.00 -4.96
CA THR A 21 3.10 1.13 -5.23
C THR A 21 2.36 1.71 -4.03
N ILE A 22 2.59 1.18 -2.82
CA ILE A 22 1.94 1.70 -1.61
C ILE A 22 2.41 3.13 -1.34
N THR A 23 3.70 3.42 -1.52
CA THR A 23 4.24 4.76 -1.34
C THR A 23 3.61 5.74 -2.33
N GLY A 24 3.50 5.38 -3.61
CA GLY A 24 2.88 6.20 -4.65
C GLY A 24 1.41 6.48 -4.37
N GLY A 25 0.64 5.45 -4.00
CA GLY A 25 -0.76 5.62 -3.60
C GLY A 25 -0.92 6.52 -2.38
N THR A 26 -0.05 6.37 -1.38
CA THR A 26 -0.06 7.21 -0.16
C THR A 26 0.24 8.67 -0.49
N ILE A 27 1.27 8.93 -1.31
CA ILE A 27 1.63 10.29 -1.74
C ILE A 27 0.47 10.91 -2.51
N LEU A 28 -0.15 10.18 -3.43
CA LEU A 28 -1.29 10.67 -4.21
C LEU A 28 -2.44 11.10 -3.29
N TRP A 29 -2.87 10.25 -2.36
CA TRP A 29 -3.95 10.58 -1.42
C TRP A 29 -3.59 11.74 -0.49
N PHE A 30 -2.34 11.80 -0.03
CA PHE A 30 -1.88 12.90 0.82
C PHE A 30 -1.85 14.23 0.08
N VAL A 31 -1.34 14.25 -1.16
CA VAL A 31 -1.34 15.45 -2.00
C VAL A 31 -2.75 15.89 -2.31
N LEU A 32 -3.65 14.96 -2.67
CA LEU A 32 -5.06 15.27 -2.86
C LEU A 32 -5.65 15.90 -1.60
N PHE A 33 -5.42 15.33 -0.41
CA PHE A 33 -5.91 15.90 0.85
C PHE A 33 -5.42 17.34 1.05
N LEU A 34 -4.12 17.59 0.87
CA LEU A 34 -3.56 18.94 0.99
C LEU A 34 -4.14 19.93 -0.01
N ALA A 35 -4.36 19.50 -1.26
CA ALA A 35 -4.96 20.35 -2.29
C ALA A 35 -6.42 20.73 -1.98
N GLN A 36 -7.13 19.91 -1.19
CA GLN A 36 -8.53 20.17 -0.81
C GLN A 36 -8.67 21.11 0.38
N LEU A 37 -7.70 21.18 1.29
CA LEU A 37 -7.78 21.98 2.52
C LEU A 37 -8.10 23.48 2.29
N PRO A 38 -7.52 24.17 1.28
CA PRO A 38 -7.88 25.55 0.97
C PRO A 38 -9.36 25.72 0.58
N PHE A 39 -9.98 24.66 0.06
CA PHE A 39 -11.38 24.64 -0.40
C PHE A 39 -12.33 23.99 0.62
N TYR A 40 -11.89 23.75 1.86
CA TYR A 40 -12.69 23.04 2.86
C TYR A 40 -14.08 23.66 3.07
N GLY A 41 -14.18 24.99 3.11
CA GLY A 41 -15.46 25.69 3.23
C GLY A 41 -16.41 25.42 2.05
N TRP A 42 -15.90 25.36 0.82
CA TRP A 42 -16.71 25.01 -0.35
C TRP A 42 -17.23 23.57 -0.26
N TYR A 43 -16.38 22.62 0.17
CA TYR A 43 -16.79 21.22 0.37
C TYR A 43 -17.84 21.08 1.49
N ASP A 44 -17.77 21.89 2.54
CA ASP A 44 -18.76 21.91 3.63
C ASP A 44 -20.11 22.46 3.14
N GLU A 45 -20.10 23.59 2.46
CA GLU A 45 -21.29 24.24 1.89
C GLU A 45 -22.03 23.34 0.87
N HIS A 46 -21.29 22.53 0.10
CA HIS A 46 -21.87 21.65 -0.93
C HIS A 46 -22.13 20.22 -0.43
N GLY A 47 -21.89 19.92 0.86
CA GLY A 47 -22.12 18.59 1.44
C GLY A 47 -21.15 17.51 0.92
N HIS A 48 -19.99 17.90 0.42
CA HIS A 48 -18.97 17.02 -0.15
C HIS A 48 -17.79 16.78 0.80
N LEU A 49 -17.90 17.18 2.06
CA LEU A 49 -16.95 16.93 3.15
C LEU A 49 -16.42 15.49 3.22
N TRP A 50 -17.25 14.50 2.86
CA TRP A 50 -16.86 13.09 2.77
C TRP A 50 -15.57 12.91 1.93
N TRP A 51 -15.40 13.63 0.83
CA TRP A 51 -14.22 13.53 -0.04
C TRP A 51 -12.92 13.85 0.68
N VAL A 52 -12.94 14.91 1.51
CA VAL A 52 -11.80 15.33 2.33
C VAL A 52 -11.42 14.22 3.32
N TRP A 53 -12.42 13.66 4.00
CA TRP A 53 -12.23 12.57 4.95
C TRP A 53 -11.76 11.27 4.28
N THR A 54 -12.20 11.00 3.04
CA THR A 54 -11.73 9.84 2.27
C THR A 54 -10.26 9.97 1.91
N CYS A 55 -9.82 11.17 1.52
CA CYS A 55 -8.41 11.42 1.23
C CYS A 55 -7.55 11.35 2.49
N LEU A 56 -8.06 11.86 3.62
CA LEU A 56 -7.40 11.73 4.92
C LEU A 56 -7.29 10.26 5.35
N ALA A 57 -8.36 9.47 5.21
CA ALA A 57 -8.35 8.04 5.51
C ALA A 57 -7.38 7.29 4.59
N GLY A 58 -7.37 7.59 3.28
CA GLY A 58 -6.44 7.02 2.31
C GLY A 58 -4.98 7.32 2.64
N ALA A 59 -4.66 8.58 3.02
CA ALA A 59 -3.33 8.96 3.46
C ALA A 59 -2.93 8.27 4.78
N GLY A 60 -3.83 8.21 5.75
CA GLY A 60 -3.62 7.55 7.04
C GLY A 60 -3.38 6.04 6.91
N LEU A 61 -4.22 5.35 6.14
CA LEU A 61 -4.06 3.92 5.83
C LEU A 61 -2.78 3.68 5.00
N GLY A 62 -2.43 4.60 4.11
CA GLY A 62 -1.18 4.55 3.35
C GLY A 62 0.06 4.60 4.23
N LEU A 63 0.12 5.51 5.21
CA LEU A 63 1.21 5.58 6.20
C LEU A 63 1.37 4.27 6.98
N PHE A 64 0.26 3.67 7.40
CA PHE A 64 0.27 2.35 8.05
C PHE A 64 0.78 1.25 7.10
N GLY A 65 0.33 1.25 5.84
CA GLY A 65 0.79 0.33 4.81
C GLY A 65 2.30 0.41 4.54
N ILE A 66 2.86 1.63 4.47
CA ILE A 66 4.30 1.85 4.30
C ILE A 66 5.07 1.24 5.48
N TRP A 67 4.63 1.50 6.72
CA TRP A 67 5.27 0.92 7.90
C TRP A 67 5.25 -0.61 7.85
N PHE A 68 4.10 -1.20 7.54
CA PHE A 68 3.95 -2.66 7.47
C PHE A 68 4.84 -3.29 6.40
N VAL A 69 4.83 -2.77 5.17
CA VAL A 69 5.62 -3.37 4.09
C VAL A 69 7.12 -3.16 4.30
N ARG A 70 7.56 -2.02 4.85
CA ARG A 70 8.97 -1.83 5.23
C ARG A 70 9.41 -2.82 6.30
N ARG A 71 8.56 -3.07 7.31
CA ARG A 71 8.86 -4.06 8.36
C ARG A 71 8.94 -5.47 7.78
N ARG A 72 8.04 -5.84 6.86
CA ARG A 72 8.05 -7.14 6.17
C ARG A 72 9.29 -7.31 5.30
N ASP A 73 9.64 -6.31 4.50
CA ASP A 73 10.81 -6.32 3.63
C ASP A 73 12.12 -6.42 4.44
N ALA A 74 12.21 -5.72 5.58
CA ALA A 74 13.34 -5.83 6.49
C ALA A 74 13.48 -7.23 7.10
N ALA A 75 12.38 -7.89 7.46
CA ALA A 75 12.41 -9.25 7.98
C ALA A 75 12.89 -10.25 6.92
N ILE A 76 12.35 -10.17 5.69
CA ILE A 76 12.75 -11.03 4.58
C ILE A 76 14.24 -10.88 4.26
N LYS A 77 14.74 -9.63 4.21
CA LYS A 77 16.18 -9.35 3.97
C LYS A 77 17.07 -9.91 5.08
N ARG A 78 16.62 -9.91 6.33
CA ARG A 78 17.37 -10.51 7.45
C ARG A 78 17.48 -12.03 7.31
N ASP A 79 16.39 -12.71 6.99
CA ASP A 79 16.40 -14.17 6.80
C ASP A 79 17.26 -14.57 5.60
N ALA A 80 17.21 -13.80 4.51
CA ALA A 80 18.08 -14.01 3.36
C ALA A 80 19.57 -13.84 3.72
N ALA A 81 19.92 -12.83 4.51
CA ALA A 81 21.30 -12.61 4.96
C ALA A 81 21.82 -13.74 5.87
N LEU A 82 20.97 -14.27 6.77
CA LEU A 82 21.32 -15.42 7.61
C LEU A 82 21.61 -16.67 6.79
N LYS A 83 20.75 -16.97 5.80
CA LYS A 83 20.98 -18.10 4.88
C LYS A 83 22.26 -17.94 4.06
N ALA A 84 22.58 -16.73 3.61
CA ALA A 84 23.81 -16.46 2.87
C ALA A 84 25.06 -16.63 3.75
N SER A 85 24.99 -16.34 5.05
CA SER A 85 26.10 -16.57 5.99
C SER A 85 26.29 -18.03 6.39
N GLU A 86 25.28 -18.88 6.18
CA GLU A 86 25.31 -20.32 6.48
C GLU A 86 25.65 -21.18 5.25
N ALA A 87 25.70 -20.58 4.05
CA ALA A 87 26.21 -21.22 2.86
C ALA A 87 27.75 -21.34 2.94
N PRO A 88 28.32 -22.55 2.82
CA PRO A 88 29.76 -22.81 2.99
C PRO A 88 30.64 -22.28 1.85
#